data_AF-A0A565BLI4-F1
#
_entry.id   AF-A0A565BLI4-F1
#
_cell.length_a   1.000
_cell.length_b   1.000
_cell.length_c   1.000
_cell.angle_alpha   90.00
_cell.angle_beta   90.00
_cell.angle_gamma   90.00
#
_symmetry.space_group_name_H-M   'P 1'
#
loop_
_entity.id
_entity.type
_entity.pdbx_description
1 polymer ?
#
loop_
_entity_poly.entity_id
_entity_poly.type
_entity_poly.pdbx_seq_one_letter_code
_entity_poly.pdbx_strand_id
1 'polypeptide(L)'
;MANLRGVLLNVSSYCQRSFSQSHSSSGLLWRSVVNHPNNLSQIQSRLISTTPIKPRSPYSGREQGVKRNGADHRRRLLAARFELRRKLYKAFCKDPDLPSDIRDKNRYKLSKLPRNSAFARIRNRCVFTGRSRSVTELFRMSRICFRGLANKGALMGIQKSSW
;
A
#
# COMPACT_ATOMS: atom_id res chain seq x y z
N MET A 1 20.59 33.26 48.94
CA MET A 1 21.19 34.30 48.09
C MET A 1 20.78 34.04 46.64
N ALA A 2 19.93 34.92 46.11
CA ALA A 2 19.43 34.87 44.74
C ALA A 2 20.27 35.78 43.83
N ASN A 3 20.55 35.32 42.61
CA ASN A 3 20.92 36.13 41.44
C ASN A 3 20.33 35.37 40.24
N LEU A 4 19.18 35.72 39.64
CA LEU A 4 18.73 36.95 38.96
C LEU A 4 19.59 37.35 37.74
N ARG A 5 18.94 37.25 36.57
CA ARG A 5 19.14 37.88 35.24
C ARG A 5 19.09 36.77 34.16
N GLY A 6 18.02 36.53 33.40
CA GLY A 6 16.89 37.38 33.01
C GLY A 6 17.17 38.05 31.67
N VAL A 7 16.65 37.51 30.57
CA VAL A 7 16.10 38.31 29.44
C VAL A 7 14.89 37.56 28.89
N LEU A 8 13.76 38.22 29.04
CA LEU A 8 12.42 37.92 28.56
C LEU A 8 12.18 38.62 27.23
N LEU A 9 11.36 37.99 26.38
CA LEU A 9 10.39 38.60 25.43
C LEU A 9 11.00 39.47 24.31
N ASN A 10 10.52 39.55 23.08
CA ASN A 10 9.19 39.77 22.53
C ASN A 10 9.47 39.85 20.99
N VAL A 11 8.61 39.55 20.01
CA VAL A 11 7.50 40.39 19.55
C VAL A 11 6.85 39.65 18.37
N SER A 12 5.54 39.45 18.50
CA SER A 12 4.57 39.26 17.43
C SER A 12 4.45 40.54 16.58
N SER A 13 4.54 40.43 15.25
CA SER A 13 4.00 41.33 14.20
C SER A 13 4.86 41.11 12.94
N TYR A 14 4.35 40.91 11.73
CA TYR A 14 3.46 41.77 10.93
C TYR A 14 2.68 40.84 9.97
N CYS A 15 1.35 40.83 9.96
CA CYS A 15 0.44 41.86 9.44
C CYS A 15 0.51 42.04 7.91
N GLN A 16 -0.58 41.56 7.31
CA GLN A 16 -1.15 41.83 5.99
C GLN A 16 -0.94 43.25 5.46
N ARG A 17 -0.68 43.37 4.14
CA ARG A 17 -0.95 44.52 3.25
C ARG A 17 -0.40 44.19 1.85
N SER A 18 -1.00 44.44 0.70
CA SER A 18 -2.18 45.22 0.25
C SER A 18 -2.59 44.62 -1.11
N PHE A 19 -3.83 44.20 -1.35
CA PHE A 19 -4.88 44.99 -1.98
C PHE A 19 -4.40 46.23 -2.77
N SER A 20 -4.30 46.09 -4.10
CA SER A 20 -4.50 47.20 -5.03
C SER A 20 -5.59 46.79 -6.01
N GLN A 21 -6.75 47.41 -5.83
CA GLN A 21 -7.74 47.58 -6.89
C GLN A 21 -7.21 48.62 -7.87
N SER A 22 -7.43 48.41 -9.16
CA SER A 22 -7.74 49.48 -10.08
C SER A 22 -8.94 49.06 -10.93
N HIS A 23 -10.08 49.67 -10.60
CA HIS A 23 -11.21 49.82 -11.49
C HIS A 23 -10.77 50.69 -12.68
N SER A 24 -11.09 50.27 -13.91
CA SER A 24 -11.45 51.21 -14.96
C SER A 24 -12.69 50.68 -15.65
N SER A 25 -13.67 51.58 -15.71
CA SER A 25 -15.04 51.36 -16.10
C SER A 25 -15.23 51.83 -17.54
N SER A 26 -15.70 50.93 -18.41
CA SER A 26 -16.59 51.23 -19.53
C SER A 26 -17.05 49.86 -20.05
N GLY A 27 -18.33 49.52 -20.14
CA GLY A 27 -19.45 50.31 -20.60
C GLY A 27 -20.13 49.50 -21.69
N LEU A 28 -21.01 48.59 -21.26
CA LEU A 28 -22.14 47.96 -21.95
C LEU A 28 -22.20 48.04 -23.49
N LEU A 29 -22.18 46.88 -24.14
CA LEU A 29 -23.11 46.61 -25.25
C LEU A 29 -23.61 45.17 -25.15
N TRP A 30 -24.85 45.05 -24.71
CA TRP A 30 -25.67 43.85 -24.85
C TRP A 30 -25.85 43.55 -26.34
N ARG A 31 -25.43 42.35 -26.77
CA ARG A 31 -26.11 41.64 -27.85
C ARG A 31 -26.13 40.16 -27.52
N SER A 32 -27.26 39.76 -26.94
CA SER A 32 -27.75 38.39 -26.93
C SER A 32 -27.78 37.86 -28.37
N VAL A 33 -26.87 36.97 -28.73
CA VAL A 33 -27.06 36.12 -29.90
C VAL A 33 -27.51 34.77 -29.40
N VAL A 34 -28.83 34.60 -29.50
CA VAL A 34 -29.52 33.32 -29.39
C VAL A 34 -29.02 32.47 -30.55
N ASN A 35 -28.10 31.53 -30.31
CA ASN A 35 -27.72 30.55 -31.30
C ASN A 35 -28.56 29.29 -31.09
N HIS A 36 -29.67 29.19 -31.84
CA HIS A 36 -30.36 27.94 -32.11
C HIS A 36 -29.83 27.36 -33.45
N PRO A 37 -29.94 26.05 -33.71
CA PRO A 37 -28.82 25.24 -34.13
C PRO A 37 -29.07 24.68 -35.53
N ASN A 38 -28.31 25.08 -36.54
CA ASN A 38 -28.37 24.39 -37.83
C ASN A 38 -26.96 24.23 -38.38
N ASN A 39 -26.26 23.23 -37.86
CA ASN A 39 -25.27 22.53 -38.66
C ASN A 39 -25.22 21.06 -38.26
N LEU A 40 -26.10 20.27 -38.88
CA LEU A 40 -26.15 18.81 -38.78
C LEU A 40 -24.89 18.10 -39.33
N SER A 41 -23.88 18.84 -39.81
CA SER A 41 -22.61 18.25 -40.27
C SER A 41 -21.44 18.38 -39.28
N GLN A 42 -21.62 19.05 -38.13
CA GLN A 42 -20.53 19.23 -37.14
C GLN A 42 -20.71 18.45 -35.82
N ILE A 43 -21.72 17.58 -35.73
CA ILE A 43 -21.92 16.71 -34.55
C ILE A 43 -21.10 15.40 -34.66
N GLN A 44 -20.49 15.10 -35.81
CA GLN A 44 -19.70 13.87 -35.98
C GLN A 44 -18.20 14.14 -35.84
N SER A 45 -17.70 14.11 -34.59
CA SER A 45 -16.33 13.63 -34.23
C SER A 45 -15.86 14.00 -32.83
N ARG A 46 -16.74 14.45 -31.90
CA ARG A 46 -16.51 14.16 -30.48
C ARG A 46 -16.80 12.68 -30.24
N LEU A 47 -16.00 11.83 -30.87
CA LEU A 47 -15.85 10.45 -30.47
C LEU A 47 -15.41 10.52 -29.00
N ILE A 48 -16.32 10.14 -28.12
CA ILE A 48 -15.98 9.39 -26.91
C ILE A 48 -14.83 8.48 -27.35
N SER A 49 -13.62 8.70 -26.83
CA SER A 49 -12.51 7.83 -27.17
C SER A 49 -12.89 6.44 -26.69
N THR A 50 -13.42 5.62 -27.58
CA THR A 50 -13.72 4.20 -27.34
C THR A 50 -12.45 3.37 -27.28
N THR A 51 -11.28 4.01 -27.35
CA THR A 51 -10.06 3.39 -26.88
C THR A 51 -10.26 3.05 -25.41
N PRO A 52 -10.25 1.75 -25.03
CA PRO A 52 -10.20 1.42 -23.62
C PRO A 52 -8.99 2.17 -23.08
N ILE A 53 -9.16 2.94 -22.01
CA ILE A 53 -8.05 3.53 -21.28
C ILE A 53 -7.18 2.33 -20.88
N LYS A 54 -6.16 2.01 -21.68
CA LYS A 54 -5.19 0.99 -21.34
C LYS A 54 -4.62 1.44 -20.00
N PRO A 55 -4.56 0.56 -18.98
CA PRO A 55 -4.00 0.95 -17.70
C PRO A 55 -2.64 1.60 -17.98
N ARG A 56 -2.43 2.80 -17.41
CA ARG A 56 -1.17 3.54 -17.57
C ARG A 56 -0.03 2.63 -17.10
N SER A 57 0.65 2.03 -18.08
CA SER A 57 1.78 1.12 -17.97
C SER A 57 1.52 -0.26 -17.31
N PRO A 58 2.04 -1.37 -17.88
CA PRO A 58 2.13 -2.68 -17.20
C PRO A 58 3.08 -2.66 -15.98
N TYR A 59 3.61 -1.49 -15.62
CA TYR A 59 4.39 -1.22 -14.42
C TYR A 59 3.63 -0.35 -13.41
N SER A 60 2.31 -0.46 -13.35
CA SER A 60 1.58 0.05 -12.19
C SER A 60 2.00 -0.77 -10.96
N GLY A 61 2.48 -0.13 -9.88
CA GLY A 61 2.98 -0.82 -8.68
C GLY A 61 1.99 -1.81 -8.04
N ARG A 62 0.71 -1.73 -8.44
CA ARG A 62 -0.38 -2.62 -8.04
C ARG A 62 -0.26 -4.02 -8.67
N GLU A 63 0.02 -4.12 -9.97
CA GLU A 63 0.16 -5.41 -10.70
C GLU A 63 1.37 -6.24 -10.19
N GLN A 64 2.49 -5.56 -9.92
CA GLN A 64 3.65 -6.20 -9.31
C GLN A 64 3.35 -6.75 -7.91
N GLY A 65 2.44 -6.11 -7.16
CA GLY A 65 1.95 -6.60 -5.86
C GLY A 65 1.24 -7.95 -5.98
N VAL A 66 0.36 -8.08 -6.96
CA VAL A 66 -0.43 -9.31 -7.21
C VAL A 66 0.48 -10.48 -7.57
N LYS A 67 1.46 -10.29 -8.47
CA LYS A 67 2.43 -11.35 -8.84
C LYS A 67 3.21 -11.88 -7.62
N ARG A 68 3.68 -10.97 -6.76
CA ARG A 68 4.42 -11.31 -5.52
C ARG A 68 3.54 -12.04 -4.50
N ASN A 69 2.28 -11.63 -4.36
CA ASN A 69 1.31 -12.29 -3.51
C ASN A 69 0.97 -13.68 -4.04
N GLY A 70 0.79 -13.86 -5.35
CA GLY A 70 0.57 -15.17 -5.96
C GLY A 70 1.74 -16.14 -5.74
N ALA A 71 2.98 -15.65 -5.82
CA ALA A 71 4.16 -16.45 -5.50
C ALA A 71 4.25 -16.82 -4.01
N ASP A 72 3.81 -15.95 -3.10
CA ASP A 72 3.72 -16.23 -1.66
C ASP A 72 2.62 -17.24 -1.34
N HIS A 73 1.46 -17.09 -1.99
CA HIS A 73 0.35 -18.01 -1.87
C HIS A 73 0.74 -19.43 -2.29
N ARG A 74 1.38 -19.60 -3.45
CA ARG A 74 1.93 -20.90 -3.88
C ARG A 74 2.91 -21.50 -2.86
N ARG A 75 3.75 -20.67 -2.22
CA ARG A 75 4.67 -21.12 -1.16
C ARG A 75 3.92 -21.59 0.09
N ARG A 76 2.86 -20.87 0.50
CA ARG A 76 2.00 -21.26 1.64
C ARG A 76 1.31 -22.60 1.39
N LEU A 77 0.74 -22.80 0.21
CA LEU A 77 0.13 -24.07 -0.18
C LEU A 77 1.14 -25.22 -0.16
N LEU A 78 2.33 -25.01 -0.75
CA LEU A 78 3.40 -26.02 -0.71
C LEU A 78 3.87 -26.31 0.72
N ALA A 79 4.00 -25.29 1.56
CA ALA A 79 4.41 -25.49 2.96
C ALA A 79 3.38 -26.30 3.74
N ALA A 80 2.09 -26.02 3.56
CA ALA A 80 1.01 -26.81 4.16
C ALA A 80 1.07 -28.28 3.71
N ARG A 81 1.24 -28.53 2.41
CA ARG A 81 1.36 -29.90 1.85
C ARG A 81 2.51 -30.71 2.45
N PHE A 82 3.63 -30.08 2.79
CA PHE A 82 4.82 -30.76 3.31
C PHE A 82 5.08 -30.53 4.81
N GLU A 83 4.13 -29.96 5.53
CA GLU A 83 4.31 -29.56 6.93
C GLU A 83 4.66 -30.75 7.83
N LEU A 84 3.81 -31.79 7.80
CA LEU A 84 3.99 -32.98 8.62
C LEU A 84 5.32 -33.68 8.32
N ARG A 85 5.61 -33.94 7.04
CA ARG A 85 6.86 -34.58 6.61
C ARG A 85 8.10 -33.80 7.08
N ARG A 86 8.10 -32.47 6.95
CA ARG A 86 9.22 -31.64 7.42
C ARG A 86 9.36 -31.65 8.93
N LYS A 87 8.24 -31.63 9.69
CA LYS A 87 8.26 -31.72 11.15
C LYS A 87 8.86 -33.05 11.61
N LEU A 88 8.40 -34.16 11.03
CA LEU A 88 8.90 -35.51 11.35
C LEU A 88 10.40 -35.64 11.07
N TYR A 89 10.86 -35.28 9.87
CA TYR A 89 12.30 -35.38 9.54
C TYR A 89 13.17 -34.47 10.42
N LYS A 90 12.65 -33.29 10.80
CA LYS A 90 13.37 -32.41 11.72
C LYS A 90 13.44 -32.96 13.13
N ALA A 91 12.39 -33.62 13.61
CA ALA A 91 12.39 -34.28 14.92
C ALA A 91 13.49 -35.35 14.97
N PHE A 92 13.47 -36.29 14.01
CA PHE A 92 14.50 -37.33 13.93
C PHE A 92 15.93 -36.78 13.83
N CYS A 93 16.14 -35.67 13.12
CA CYS A 93 17.46 -35.05 13.05
C CYS A 93 17.91 -34.36 14.35
N LYS A 94 16.96 -33.98 15.22
CA LYS A 94 17.21 -33.24 16.46
C LYS A 94 17.42 -34.18 17.65
N ASP A 95 16.83 -35.36 17.61
CA ASP A 95 16.90 -36.34 18.69
C ASP A 95 18.35 -36.86 18.87
N PRO A 96 18.95 -36.72 20.07
CA PRO A 96 20.33 -37.14 20.31
C PRO A 96 20.48 -38.66 20.47
N ASP A 97 19.43 -39.34 20.96
CA ASP A 97 19.44 -40.77 21.29
C ASP A 97 19.41 -41.68 20.05
N LEU A 98 19.01 -41.14 18.91
CA LEU A 98 18.96 -41.89 17.66
C LEU A 98 20.37 -42.12 17.09
N PRO A 99 20.62 -43.31 16.49
CA PRO A 99 21.89 -43.58 15.84
C PRO A 99 22.15 -42.59 14.70
N SER A 100 23.42 -42.26 14.48
CA SER A 100 23.88 -41.31 13.44
C SER A 100 23.29 -41.62 12.08
N ASP A 101 23.26 -42.89 11.68
CA ASP A 101 22.82 -43.32 10.36
C ASP A 101 21.37 -42.94 10.06
N ILE A 102 20.49 -43.04 11.07
CA ILE A 102 19.08 -42.67 10.92
C ILE A 102 18.94 -41.15 10.83
N ARG A 103 19.74 -40.41 11.60
CA ARG A 103 19.76 -38.94 11.54
C ARG A 103 20.23 -38.45 10.17
N ASP A 104 21.27 -39.05 9.62
CA ASP A 104 21.81 -38.68 8.32
C ASP A 104 20.87 -39.06 7.16
N LYS A 105 20.22 -40.23 7.23
CA LYS A 105 19.15 -40.62 6.29
C LYS A 105 18.01 -39.59 6.29
N ASN A 106 17.58 -39.12 7.46
CA ASN A 106 16.52 -38.11 7.57
C ASN A 106 16.99 -36.72 7.13
N ARG A 107 18.26 -36.36 7.37
CA ARG A 107 18.87 -35.13 6.87
C ARG A 107 18.91 -35.12 5.33
N TYR A 108 19.24 -36.24 4.71
CA TYR A 108 19.17 -36.41 3.26
C TYR A 108 17.73 -36.27 2.74
N LYS A 109 16.74 -36.94 3.36
CA LYS A 109 15.32 -36.81 3.02
C LYS A 109 14.81 -35.37 3.16
N LEU A 110 15.24 -34.64 4.19
CA LEU A 110 14.88 -33.24 4.40
C LEU A 110 15.45 -32.32 3.31
N SER A 111 16.67 -32.60 2.83
CA SER A 111 17.31 -31.88 1.73
C SER A 111 16.59 -32.09 0.39
N LYS A 112 16.08 -33.31 0.15
CA LYS A 112 15.34 -33.67 -1.08
C LYS A 112 13.99 -32.95 -1.22
N LEU A 113 13.41 -32.47 -0.13
CA LEU A 113 12.11 -31.77 -0.17
C LEU A 113 12.23 -30.40 -0.87
N PRO A 114 11.19 -29.97 -1.61
CA PRO A 114 11.24 -28.72 -2.37
C PRO A 114 11.54 -27.53 -1.47
N ARG A 115 12.56 -26.74 -1.83
CA ARG A 115 13.06 -25.60 -1.04
C ARG A 115 11.96 -24.61 -0.67
N ASN A 116 11.02 -24.36 -1.57
CA ASN A 116 9.91 -23.41 -1.41
C ASN A 116 8.82 -23.83 -0.41
N SER A 117 8.82 -25.09 0.04
CA SER A 117 7.89 -25.56 1.08
C SER A 117 8.40 -25.30 2.51
N ALA A 118 9.57 -24.69 2.68
CA ALA A 118 10.04 -24.30 4.00
C ALA A 118 9.24 -23.11 4.56
N PHE A 119 8.73 -23.24 5.79
CA PHE A 119 7.96 -22.19 6.47
C PHE A 119 8.72 -20.86 6.58
N ALA A 120 10.04 -20.91 6.84
CA ALA A 120 10.91 -19.73 6.93
C ALA A 120 10.92 -18.85 5.67
N ARG A 121 10.50 -19.38 4.52
CA ARG A 121 10.45 -18.61 3.27
C ARG A 121 9.16 -17.82 3.10
N ILE A 122 8.11 -18.14 3.83
CA ILE A 122 6.82 -17.45 3.73
C ILE A 122 7.00 -16.04 4.30
N ARG A 123 6.41 -15.03 3.65
CA ARG A 123 6.40 -13.66 4.18
C ARG A 123 4.98 -13.16 4.35
N ASN A 124 4.72 -12.45 5.43
CA ASN A 124 3.46 -11.77 5.64
C ASN A 124 3.42 -10.51 4.76
N ARG A 125 2.62 -10.55 3.69
CA ARG A 125 2.44 -9.45 2.73
C ARG A 125 1.08 -8.79 2.96
N CYS A 126 1.00 -7.52 2.57
CA CYS A 126 -0.27 -6.81 2.51
C CYS A 126 -1.17 -7.45 1.43
N VAL A 127 -2.42 -7.74 1.78
CA VAL A 127 -3.40 -8.31 0.84
C VAL A 127 -3.74 -7.33 -0.28
N PHE A 128 -3.94 -6.04 0.06
CA PHE A 128 -4.36 -5.01 -0.89
C PHE A 128 -3.26 -4.56 -1.86
N THR A 129 -2.02 -4.39 -1.38
CA THR A 129 -0.93 -3.77 -2.16
C THR A 129 0.25 -4.70 -2.44
N GLY A 130 0.35 -5.84 -1.76
CA GLY A 130 1.50 -6.75 -1.86
C GLY A 130 2.80 -6.23 -1.24
N ARG A 131 2.74 -5.13 -0.46
CA ARG A 131 3.87 -4.60 0.31
C ARG A 131 4.44 -5.69 1.23
N SER A 132 5.75 -5.86 1.22
CA SER A 132 6.47 -6.93 1.94
C SER A 132 6.78 -6.61 3.39
N ARG A 133 6.76 -5.34 3.78
CA ARG A 133 7.22 -4.85 5.09
C ARG A 133 6.20 -3.91 5.69
N SER A 134 6.28 -3.74 7.01
CA SER A 134 5.36 -2.91 7.80
C SER A 134 3.91 -3.31 7.57
N VAL A 135 3.66 -4.63 7.68
CA VAL A 135 2.34 -5.24 7.58
C VAL A 135 1.90 -5.63 8.98
N THR A 136 0.77 -5.12 9.43
CA THR A 136 0.19 -5.51 10.72
C THR A 136 -0.42 -6.90 10.57
N GLU A 137 -0.08 -7.83 11.48
CA GLU A 137 -0.55 -9.22 11.42
C GLU A 137 -2.08 -9.32 11.52
N LEU A 138 -2.67 -8.63 12.50
CA LEU A 138 -4.11 -8.65 12.78
C LEU A 138 -4.96 -8.30 11.54
N PHE A 139 -4.63 -7.21 10.88
CA PHE A 139 -5.40 -6.71 9.74
C PHE A 139 -4.91 -7.24 8.39
N ARG A 140 -3.72 -7.85 8.31
CA ARG A 140 -3.05 -8.26 7.06
C ARG A 140 -2.90 -7.11 6.04
N MET A 141 -2.74 -5.89 6.54
CA MET A 141 -2.60 -4.66 5.75
C MET A 141 -1.27 -3.96 5.99
N SER A 142 -0.78 -3.26 4.98
CA SER A 142 0.36 -2.35 5.15
C SER A 142 -0.04 -1.11 5.96
N ARG A 143 0.93 -0.49 6.64
CA ARG A 143 0.73 0.79 7.36
C ARG A 143 0.06 1.90 6.54
N ILE A 144 0.31 1.94 5.22
CA ILE A 144 -0.24 2.97 4.33
C ILE A 144 -1.72 2.72 4.10
N CYS A 145 -2.09 1.48 3.74
CA CYS A 145 -3.48 1.08 3.58
C CYS A 145 -4.26 1.22 4.88
N PHE A 146 -3.66 0.79 5.98
CA PHE A 146 -4.27 0.87 7.30
C PHE A 146 -4.60 2.33 7.68
N ARG A 147 -3.63 3.26 7.59
CA ARG A 147 -3.87 4.68 7.86
C ARG A 147 -4.91 5.29 6.91
N GLY A 148 -4.85 4.92 5.63
CA GLY A 148 -5.82 5.41 4.63
C GLY A 148 -7.24 4.95 4.92
N LEU A 149 -7.44 3.71 5.39
CA LEU A 149 -8.76 3.18 5.75
C LEU A 149 -9.24 3.69 7.11
N ALA A 150 -8.34 3.80 8.09
CA ALA A 150 -8.65 4.37 9.41
C ALA A 150 -9.12 5.82 9.30
N ASN A 151 -8.42 6.65 8.51
CA ASN A 151 -8.81 8.04 8.29
C ASN A 151 -10.16 8.19 7.56
N LYS A 152 -10.56 7.18 6.77
CA LYS A 152 -11.86 7.14 6.10
C LYS A 152 -12.99 6.63 7.01
N GLY A 153 -12.68 6.18 8.23
CA GLY A 153 -13.66 5.55 9.11
C GLY A 153 -14.11 4.16 8.66
N ALA A 154 -13.41 3.52 7.72
CA ALA A 154 -13.78 2.20 7.19
C ALA A 154 -13.39 1.05 8.15
N LEU A 155 -12.57 1.33 9.17
CA LEU A 155 -12.15 0.36 10.16
C LEU A 155 -12.93 0.61 11.47
N MET A 156 -13.63 -0.42 11.93
CA MET A 156 -14.43 -0.36 13.16
C MET A 156 -13.54 -0.18 14.40
N GLY A 157 -13.95 0.72 15.30
CA GLY A 157 -13.29 0.92 16.59
C GLY A 157 -11.90 1.57 16.54
N ILE A 158 -11.48 2.11 15.40
CA ILE A 158 -10.16 2.76 15.26
C ILE A 158 -10.33 4.27 15.31
N GLN A 159 -9.80 4.87 16.37
CA GLN A 159 -9.74 6.31 16.57
C GLN A 159 -8.29 6.77 16.77
N LYS A 160 -8.03 8.06 16.53
CA LYS A 160 -6.73 8.66 16.89
C LYS A 160 -6.67 8.77 18.41
N SER A 161 -5.54 8.38 18.99
CA SER A 161 -5.29 8.60 20.42
C SER A 161 -5.09 10.09 20.69
N SER A 162 -5.84 10.62 21.66
CA SER A 162 -5.60 11.93 22.27
C SER A 162 -5.19 11.67 23.72
N TRP A 163 -3.89 11.75 23.98
CA TRP A 163 -3.35 11.92 25.33
C TRP A 163 -3.12 13.42 25.54
#